data_AF-A0A240U2V0-F1
#
_entry.id   AF-A0A240U2V0-F1
#
_cell.length_a   1.000
_cell.length_b   1.000
_cell.length_c   1.000
_cell.angle_alpha   90.00
_cell.angle_beta   90.00
_cell.angle_gamma   90.00
#
_symmetry.space_group_name_H-M   'P 1'
#
loop_
_entity.id
_entity.type
_entity.pdbx_description
1 polymer ?
#
loop_
_entity_poly.entity_id
_entity_poly.type
_entity_poly.pdbx_seq_one_letter_code
_entity_poly.pdbx_strand_id
1 'polypeptide(L)'
;MTAQLPTPLPIALTRFHRTRLMQIWRSAGWPCKDGLEIDLLAAGLIAPYQTPEGFETLKLTDEGIRTLALARQRSVRALSAHDRLAQKFAAQLLTAGRIVWTELSLRAVIEGGPSPATTTAAPPGAAPDMPPLWSDDETPASRTAANVWRMARPDLFSVRNTSVPAYLQPMVHEIKYSRADLLSDLRHGAKRQAYQWLCEECYYVFPAGVAEAHEIPEHFGIWVLHGGLDDGHFEMLRPARHARCTLPFAVWMALCKATPLRSERDRAQAHLGGPAAGELPPDDSGPPGADTP
;
A
#
# COMPACT_ATOMS: atom_id res chain seq x y z
N MET A 1 -45.77 14.12 22.67
CA MET A 1 -45.07 12.97 23.29
C MET A 1 -43.67 12.94 22.70
N THR A 2 -42.68 13.44 23.42
CA THR A 2 -41.27 13.34 23.03
C THR A 2 -40.86 11.86 23.12
N ALA A 3 -40.62 11.23 21.97
CA ALA A 3 -40.12 9.86 21.93
C ALA A 3 -38.74 9.83 22.60
N GLN A 4 -38.64 9.16 23.74
CA GLN A 4 -37.38 8.90 24.42
C GLN A 4 -36.50 8.09 23.46
N LEU A 5 -35.42 8.69 22.95
CA LEU A 5 -34.45 7.95 22.13
C LEU A 5 -33.87 6.80 22.97
N PRO A 6 -33.80 5.58 22.44
CA PRO A 6 -33.27 4.44 23.18
C PRO A 6 -31.83 4.72 23.59
N THR A 7 -31.51 4.45 24.85
CA THR A 7 -30.15 4.63 25.39
C THR A 7 -29.19 3.67 24.68
N PRO A 8 -28.07 4.17 24.11
CA PRO A 8 -27.12 3.32 23.41
C PRO A 8 -26.48 2.31 24.37
N LEU A 9 -26.31 1.07 23.89
CA LEU A 9 -25.67 -0.01 24.64
C LEU A 9 -24.14 0.05 24.50
N PRO A 10 -23.38 -0.18 25.58
CA PRO A 10 -21.91 -0.18 25.53
C PRO A 10 -21.38 -1.46 24.86
N ILE A 11 -21.32 -1.46 23.52
CA ILE A 11 -20.83 -2.59 22.74
C ILE A 11 -19.34 -2.42 22.41
N ALA A 12 -18.55 -3.47 22.65
CA ALA A 12 -17.12 -3.48 22.36
C ALA A 12 -16.85 -3.59 20.85
N LEU A 13 -16.51 -2.47 20.20
CA LEU A 13 -16.31 -2.41 18.76
C LEU A 13 -15.00 -3.06 18.31
N THR A 14 -15.11 -4.07 17.45
CA THR A 14 -13.97 -4.71 16.77
C THR A 14 -13.55 -3.98 15.48
N ARG A 15 -12.48 -4.45 14.83
CA ARG A 15 -12.06 -3.92 13.51
C ARG A 15 -13.15 -4.04 12.44
N PHE A 16 -13.97 -5.08 12.49
CA PHE A 16 -15.01 -5.35 11.50
C PHE A 16 -16.15 -4.33 11.60
N HIS A 17 -16.53 -3.95 12.82
CA HIS A 17 -17.48 -2.86 13.07
C HIS A 17 -17.00 -1.54 12.46
N ARG A 18 -15.71 -1.20 12.63
CA ARG A 18 -15.12 0.02 12.05
C ARG A 18 -15.10 -0.02 10.52
N THR A 19 -14.75 -1.17 9.93
CA THR A 19 -14.81 -1.34 8.48
C THR A 19 -16.22 -1.15 7.96
N ARG A 20 -17.23 -1.77 8.61
CA ARG A 20 -18.64 -1.62 8.24
C ARG A 20 -19.11 -0.17 8.37
N LEU A 21 -18.78 0.51 9.46
CA LEU A 21 -19.14 1.91 9.66
C LEU A 21 -18.53 2.83 8.58
N MET A 22 -17.29 2.57 8.17
CA MET A 22 -16.66 3.26 7.03
C MET A 22 -17.32 2.95 5.68
N GLN A 23 -17.83 1.73 5.48
CA GLN A 23 -18.57 1.36 4.26
C GLN A 23 -19.90 2.11 4.19
N ILE A 24 -20.65 2.16 5.30
CA ILE A 24 -21.92 2.91 5.39
C ILE A 24 -21.65 4.40 5.13
N TRP A 25 -20.62 4.98 5.75
CA TRP A 25 -20.22 6.39 5.51
C TRP A 25 -19.89 6.72 4.06
N ARG A 26 -19.32 5.77 3.31
CA ARG A 26 -18.89 5.97 1.91
C ARG A 26 -19.98 5.63 0.89
N SER A 27 -21.11 5.08 1.31
CA SER A 27 -22.16 4.58 0.43
C SER A 27 -23.49 5.25 0.74
N ALA A 28 -24.53 4.90 0.00
CA ALA A 28 -25.90 5.34 0.29
C ALA A 28 -26.50 4.67 1.55
N GLY A 29 -25.76 3.75 2.20
CA GLY A 29 -26.17 3.16 3.47
C GLY A 29 -27.18 2.01 3.36
N TRP A 30 -27.17 1.23 2.28
CA TRP A 30 -28.12 0.12 2.11
C TRP A 30 -27.98 -0.93 3.24
N PRO A 31 -29.07 -1.27 3.95
CA PRO A 31 -29.01 -2.23 5.06
C PRO A 31 -28.69 -3.65 4.58
N CYS A 32 -27.70 -4.29 5.19
CA CYS A 32 -27.38 -5.71 5.00
C CYS A 32 -28.11 -6.61 6.02
N LYS A 33 -28.65 -6.02 7.10
CA LYS A 33 -29.33 -6.69 8.22
C LYS A 33 -28.51 -7.83 8.83
N ASP A 34 -27.22 -7.59 9.01
CA ASP A 34 -26.27 -8.53 9.62
C ASP A 34 -26.03 -8.24 11.12
N GLY A 35 -25.29 -9.13 11.80
CA GLY A 35 -24.98 -8.96 13.21
C GLY A 35 -24.15 -7.71 13.53
N LEU A 36 -23.31 -7.24 12.59
CA LEU A 36 -22.53 -6.02 12.77
C LEU A 36 -23.46 -4.79 12.77
N GLU A 37 -24.47 -4.76 11.91
CA GLU A 37 -25.46 -3.68 11.88
C GLU A 37 -26.32 -3.65 13.15
N ILE A 38 -26.71 -4.81 13.67
CA ILE A 38 -27.41 -4.91 14.97
C ILE A 38 -26.55 -4.25 16.07
N ASP A 39 -25.27 -4.63 16.15
CA ASP A 39 -24.35 -4.09 17.15
C ASP A 39 -24.13 -2.58 16.96
N LEU A 40 -24.00 -2.10 15.73
CA LEU A 40 -23.81 -0.67 15.44
C LEU A 40 -25.06 0.17 15.71
N LEU A 41 -26.26 -0.37 15.44
CA LEU A 41 -27.56 0.25 15.77
C LEU A 41 -27.76 0.29 17.29
N ALA A 42 -27.52 -0.82 17.97
CA ALA A 42 -27.65 -0.92 19.43
C ALA A 42 -26.64 -0.01 20.15
N ALA A 43 -25.44 0.17 19.59
CA ALA A 43 -24.45 1.12 20.09
C ALA A 43 -24.77 2.60 19.74
N GLY A 44 -25.83 2.86 18.97
CA GLY A 44 -26.23 4.21 18.56
C GLY A 44 -25.26 4.89 17.60
N LEU A 45 -24.42 4.13 16.87
CA LEU A 45 -23.43 4.67 15.93
C LEU A 45 -23.98 4.87 14.52
N ILE A 46 -25.07 4.17 14.22
CA ILE A 46 -25.85 4.32 12.99
C ILE A 46 -27.34 4.40 13.36
N ALA A 47 -28.12 5.00 12.47
CA ALA A 47 -29.57 5.12 12.61
C ALA A 47 -30.27 4.84 11.26
N PRO A 48 -31.48 4.26 11.30
CA PRO A 48 -32.30 4.13 10.11
C PRO A 48 -32.78 5.50 9.64
N TYR A 49 -32.81 5.68 8.32
CA TYR A 49 -33.26 6.87 7.63
C TYR A 49 -34.14 6.45 6.46
N GLN A 50 -35.37 6.95 6.42
CA GLN A 50 -36.24 6.78 5.27
C GLN A 50 -35.96 7.87 4.24
N THR A 51 -35.67 7.46 3.01
CA THR A 51 -35.55 8.40 1.90
C THR A 51 -36.92 8.92 1.49
N PRO A 52 -37.00 10.08 0.82
CA PRO A 52 -38.26 10.61 0.29
C PRO A 52 -39.00 9.63 -0.63
N GLU A 53 -38.26 8.75 -1.30
CA GLU A 53 -38.77 7.70 -2.19
C GLU A 53 -39.26 6.44 -1.43
N GLY A 54 -39.19 6.44 -0.09
CA GLY A 54 -39.72 5.40 0.78
C GLY A 54 -38.73 4.26 1.09
N PHE A 55 -37.46 4.36 0.69
CA PHE A 55 -36.46 3.33 0.96
C PHE A 55 -35.83 3.50 2.35
N GLU A 56 -35.58 2.39 3.03
CA GLU A 56 -34.84 2.37 4.31
C GLU A 56 -33.33 2.31 4.04
N THR A 57 -32.60 3.28 4.59
CA THR A 57 -31.13 3.36 4.54
C THR A 57 -30.57 3.57 5.94
N LEU A 58 -29.28 3.31 6.12
CA LEU A 58 -28.54 3.51 7.36
C LEU A 58 -27.63 4.73 7.20
N LYS A 59 -27.70 5.67 8.14
CA LYS A 59 -26.78 6.80 8.20
C LYS A 59 -26.00 6.76 9.51
N LEU A 60 -24.79 7.28 9.50
CA LEU A 60 -24.02 7.45 10.73
C LEU A 60 -24.67 8.53 11.58
N THR A 61 -24.72 8.29 12.88
CA THR A 61 -25.04 9.32 13.87
C THR A 61 -23.80 10.18 14.12
N ASP A 62 -23.96 11.31 14.81
CA ASP A 62 -22.84 12.14 15.27
C ASP A 62 -21.85 11.34 16.13
N GLU A 63 -22.36 10.38 16.92
CA GLU A 63 -21.53 9.45 17.71
C GLU A 63 -20.72 8.52 16.80
N GLY A 64 -21.35 7.98 15.74
CA GLY A 64 -20.66 7.18 14.72
C GLY A 64 -19.55 7.96 14.02
N ILE A 65 -19.83 9.20 13.60
CA ILE A 65 -18.85 10.09 12.98
C ILE A 65 -17.69 10.38 13.95
N ARG A 66 -18.00 10.72 15.21
CA ARG A 66 -16.97 10.98 16.23
C ARG A 66 -16.12 9.75 16.52
N THR A 67 -16.74 8.57 16.56
CA THR A 67 -16.05 7.29 16.72
C THR A 67 -15.07 7.03 15.58
N LEU A 68 -15.47 7.28 14.32
CA LEU A 68 -14.54 7.22 13.18
C LEU A 68 -13.43 8.24 13.28
N ALA A 69 -13.76 9.49 13.64
CA ALA A 69 -12.78 10.56 13.76
C ALA A 69 -11.72 10.23 14.83
N LEU A 70 -12.13 9.77 16.01
CA LEU A 70 -11.24 9.33 17.08
C LEU A 70 -10.40 8.12 16.67
N ALA A 71 -11.01 7.14 16.00
CA ALA A 71 -10.28 5.98 15.49
C ALA A 71 -9.21 6.42 14.46
N ARG A 72 -9.56 7.31 13.53
CA ARG A 72 -8.63 7.90 12.56
C ARG A 72 -7.52 8.67 13.24
N GLN A 73 -7.83 9.53 14.21
CA GLN A 73 -6.83 10.30 14.96
C GLN A 73 -5.88 9.40 15.75
N ARG A 74 -6.38 8.32 16.38
CA ARG A 74 -5.54 7.33 17.06
C ARG A 74 -4.63 6.61 16.09
N SER A 75 -5.13 6.20 14.92
CA SER A 75 -4.31 5.58 13.89
C SER A 75 -3.24 6.54 13.34
N VAL A 76 -3.57 7.82 13.15
CA VAL A 76 -2.61 8.85 12.72
C VAL A 76 -1.56 9.12 13.81
N ARG A 77 -1.96 9.17 15.09
CA ARG A 77 -1.03 9.31 16.23
C ARG A 77 -0.19 8.05 16.49
N ALA A 78 -0.68 6.89 16.06
CA ALA A 78 0.00 5.61 16.19
C ALA A 78 0.91 5.28 14.99
N LEU A 79 0.97 6.13 13.96
CA LEU A 79 1.92 5.96 12.88
C LEU A 79 3.34 6.10 13.44
N SER A 80 4.18 5.10 13.21
CA SER A 80 5.56 5.16 13.67
C SER A 80 6.31 6.27 12.93
N ALA A 81 7.44 6.72 13.49
CA ALA A 81 8.29 7.69 12.82
C ALA A 81 8.80 7.18 11.46
N HIS A 82 9.02 5.86 11.34
CA HIS A 82 9.30 5.18 10.08
C HIS A 82 8.12 5.35 9.09
N ASP A 83 6.89 5.03 9.50
CA ASP A 83 5.72 5.12 8.62
C ASP A 83 5.49 6.56 8.14
N ARG A 84 5.70 7.55 9.01
CA ARG A 84 5.60 8.97 8.65
C ARG A 84 6.67 9.37 7.63
N LEU A 85 7.89 8.88 7.80
CA LEU A 85 8.98 9.12 6.84
C LEU A 85 8.65 8.49 5.47
N ALA A 86 8.16 7.25 5.47
CA ALA A 86 7.73 6.54 4.27
C ALA A 86 6.61 7.30 3.54
N GLN A 87 5.60 7.79 4.28
CA GLN A 87 4.52 8.59 3.70
C GLN A 87 5.01 9.90 3.10
N LYS A 88 5.91 10.61 3.79
CA LYS A 88 6.50 11.87 3.29
C LYS A 88 7.29 11.63 2.01
N PHE A 89 8.10 10.58 1.96
CA PHE A 89 8.90 10.25 0.77
C PHE A 89 8.02 9.74 -0.38
N ALA A 90 6.97 8.95 -0.08
CA ALA A 90 6.00 8.55 -1.09
C ALA A 90 5.28 9.75 -1.73
N ALA A 91 4.96 10.79 -0.95
CA ALA A 91 4.38 12.03 -1.48
C ALA A 91 5.33 12.75 -2.44
N GLN A 92 6.65 12.74 -2.17
CA GLN A 92 7.66 13.24 -3.10
C GLN A 92 7.68 12.45 -4.42
N LEU A 93 7.65 11.12 -4.35
CA LEU A 93 7.62 10.26 -5.55
C LEU A 93 6.35 10.48 -6.39
N LEU A 94 5.19 10.62 -5.74
CA LEU A 94 3.93 10.94 -6.41
C LEU A 94 3.98 12.33 -7.07
N THR A 95 4.55 13.33 -6.40
CA THR A 95 4.74 14.67 -6.96
C THR A 95 5.68 14.66 -8.17
N ALA A 96 6.67 13.77 -8.18
CA ALA A 96 7.52 13.49 -9.33
C ALA A 96 6.82 12.69 -10.46
N GLY A 97 5.51 12.43 -10.35
CA GLY A 97 4.72 11.75 -11.37
C GLY A 97 4.91 10.23 -11.43
N ARG A 98 5.46 9.62 -10.37
CA ARG A 98 5.65 8.16 -10.29
C ARG A 98 4.41 7.48 -9.73
N ILE A 99 4.23 6.21 -10.10
CA ILE A 99 3.24 5.33 -9.48
C ILE A 99 3.93 4.60 -8.33
N VAL A 100 3.33 4.63 -7.13
CA VAL A 100 3.96 4.17 -5.89
C VAL A 100 3.10 3.14 -5.19
N TRP A 101 3.71 2.08 -4.67
CA TRP A 101 3.10 1.08 -3.79
C TRP A 101 3.89 1.01 -2.48
N THR A 102 3.20 0.80 -1.37
CA THR A 102 3.80 0.57 -0.05
C THR A 102 3.74 -0.91 0.30
N GLU A 103 4.75 -1.41 1.00
CA GLU A 103 4.70 -2.72 1.67
C GLU A 103 4.37 -3.89 0.72
N LEU A 104 4.82 -3.81 -0.53
CA LEU A 104 4.44 -4.74 -1.59
C LEU A 104 5.20 -6.07 -1.47
N SER A 105 4.50 -7.18 -1.29
CA SER A 105 5.11 -8.52 -1.28
C SER A 105 5.44 -8.98 -2.71
N LEU A 106 6.73 -9.01 -3.03
CA LEU A 106 7.28 -9.38 -4.35
C LEU A 106 8.14 -10.62 -4.25
N ARG A 107 8.02 -11.53 -5.23
CA ARG A 107 8.93 -12.68 -5.34
C ARG A 107 10.17 -12.26 -6.12
N ALA A 108 11.34 -12.49 -5.55
CA ALA A 108 12.63 -12.24 -6.18
C ALA A 108 13.47 -13.52 -6.26
N VAL A 109 14.28 -13.63 -7.31
CA VAL A 109 15.31 -14.66 -7.39
C VAL A 109 16.60 -14.10 -6.80
N ILE A 110 17.22 -14.85 -5.89
CA ILE A 110 18.58 -14.59 -5.44
C ILE A 110 19.48 -15.74 -5.85
N GLU A 111 20.77 -15.46 -5.99
CA GLU A 111 21.77 -16.53 -6.15
C GLU A 111 21.79 -17.34 -4.85
N GLY A 112 21.51 -18.64 -4.95
CA GLY A 112 21.70 -19.55 -3.82
C GLY A 112 23.19 -19.68 -3.56
N GLY A 113 23.60 -19.37 -2.33
CA GLY A 113 24.87 -19.85 -1.82
C GLY A 113 24.93 -21.38 -1.90
N PRO A 114 26.12 -21.99 -1.86
CA PRO A 114 26.24 -23.45 -1.89
C PRO A 114 25.33 -24.03 -0.81
N SER A 115 24.35 -24.83 -1.24
CA SER A 115 23.55 -25.64 -0.33
C SER A 115 24.54 -26.42 0.54
N PRO A 116 24.44 -26.40 1.89
CA PRO A 116 25.20 -27.35 2.67
C PRO A 116 24.70 -28.72 2.23
N ALA A 117 25.45 -29.36 1.35
CA ALA A 117 25.15 -30.70 0.89
C ALA A 117 25.00 -31.53 2.16
N THR A 118 23.77 -31.98 2.41
CA THR A 118 23.49 -33.00 3.40
C THR A 118 24.42 -34.16 3.06
N THR A 119 25.48 -34.32 3.85
CA THR A 119 26.29 -35.53 3.84
C THR A 119 25.42 -36.65 4.40
N THR A 120 24.49 -37.12 3.60
CA THR A 120 23.96 -38.46 3.76
C THR A 120 24.88 -39.36 2.96
N ALA A 121 25.86 -39.95 3.64
CA ALA A 121 26.66 -41.02 3.08
C ALA A 121 25.71 -42.10 2.55
N ALA A 122 25.79 -42.38 1.25
CA ALA A 122 25.06 -43.48 0.63
C ALA A 122 25.60 -44.82 1.18
N PRO A 123 24.74 -45.82 1.48
CA PRO A 123 25.21 -47.13 1.88
C PRO A 123 25.92 -47.82 0.70
N PRO A 124 26.97 -48.62 0.95
CA PRO A 124 27.68 -49.32 -0.12
C PRO A 124 26.85 -50.52 -0.57
N GLY A 125 26.30 -50.47 -1.80
CA GLY A 125 25.69 -51.66 -2.42
C GLY A 125 24.51 -51.44 -3.37
N ALA A 126 24.51 -50.39 -4.20
CA ALA A 126 23.53 -50.26 -5.29
C ALA A 126 24.18 -50.57 -6.65
N ALA A 127 23.47 -51.37 -7.45
CA ALA A 127 23.86 -51.88 -8.77
C ALA A 127 24.15 -50.76 -9.80
N PRO A 128 24.87 -51.03 -10.91
CA PRO A 128 25.22 -49.99 -11.87
C PRO A 128 23.96 -49.43 -12.55
N ASP A 129 23.85 -48.11 -12.54
CA ASP A 129 22.79 -47.35 -13.20
C ASP A 129 22.83 -47.57 -14.72
N MET A 130 21.70 -48.02 -15.27
CA MET A 130 21.43 -47.91 -16.70
C MET A 130 21.20 -46.42 -17.04
N PRO A 131 21.83 -45.89 -18.10
CA PRO A 131 21.63 -44.50 -18.48
C PRO A 131 20.19 -44.29 -18.99
N PRO A 132 19.51 -43.19 -18.63
CA PRO A 132 18.25 -42.85 -19.25
C PRO A 132 18.46 -42.53 -20.74
N LEU A 133 17.55 -43.08 -21.54
CA LEU A 133 17.48 -43.14 -23.02
C LEU A 133 17.37 -41.79 -23.74
N TRP A 134 17.60 -40.67 -23.06
CA TRP A 134 17.60 -39.33 -23.63
C TRP A 134 18.74 -38.53 -23.02
N SER A 135 19.94 -38.79 -23.55
CA SER A 135 21.12 -37.96 -23.34
C SER A 135 21.27 -37.06 -24.56
N ASP A 136 20.96 -35.78 -24.40
CA ASP A 136 21.57 -34.75 -25.23
C ASP A 136 22.65 -34.07 -24.41
N ASP A 137 23.87 -34.29 -24.89
CA ASP A 137 25.14 -33.90 -24.34
C ASP A 137 25.36 -32.40 -24.62
N GLU A 138 25.16 -31.56 -23.61
CA GLU A 138 25.88 -30.30 -23.47
C GLU A 138 26.14 -30.07 -21.99
N THR A 139 27.34 -30.45 -21.55
CA THR A 139 27.86 -30.08 -20.23
C THR A 139 28.69 -28.80 -20.35
N PRO A 140 28.14 -27.60 -20.06
CA PRO A 140 28.96 -26.57 -19.48
C PRO A 140 29.15 -26.94 -18.00
N ALA A 141 30.37 -27.33 -17.66
CA ALA A 141 30.84 -27.30 -16.28
C ALA A 141 30.63 -25.87 -15.73
N SER A 142 29.55 -25.66 -15.00
CA SER A 142 29.32 -24.46 -14.21
C SER A 142 28.50 -24.85 -13.00
N ARG A 143 29.03 -24.58 -11.80
CA ARG A 143 28.28 -24.72 -10.56
C ARG A 143 27.06 -23.81 -10.67
N THR A 144 25.90 -24.37 -11.01
CA THR A 144 24.63 -23.66 -10.99
C THR A 144 24.39 -23.23 -9.55
N ALA A 145 24.69 -21.97 -9.24
CA ALA A 145 24.18 -21.34 -8.02
C ALA A 145 22.67 -21.57 -8.03
N ALA A 146 22.18 -22.40 -7.12
CA ALA A 146 20.79 -22.82 -7.15
C ALA A 146 19.93 -21.57 -6.95
N ASN A 147 19.20 -21.12 -7.99
CA ASN A 147 18.35 -19.94 -7.89
C ASN A 147 17.33 -20.16 -6.75
N VAL A 148 17.40 -19.34 -5.70
CA VAL A 148 16.48 -19.43 -4.56
C VAL A 148 15.44 -18.31 -4.66
N TRP A 149 14.16 -18.70 -4.67
CA TRP A 149 13.06 -17.75 -4.58
C TRP A 149 12.93 -17.20 -3.16
N ARG A 150 12.86 -15.87 -3.03
CA ARG A 150 12.60 -15.19 -1.76
C ARG A 150 11.46 -14.21 -1.89
N MET A 151 10.72 -14.04 -0.79
CA MET A 151 9.77 -12.95 -0.67
C MET A 151 10.52 -11.69 -0.22
N ALA A 152 10.46 -10.65 -1.03
CA ALA A 152 10.94 -9.32 -0.77
C ALA A 152 9.74 -8.40 -0.49
N ARG A 153 9.91 -7.47 0.44
CA ARG A 153 8.86 -6.52 0.81
C ARG A 153 9.49 -5.14 1.00
N PRO A 154 9.76 -4.42 -0.11
CA PRO A 154 10.26 -3.05 -0.03
C PRO A 154 9.25 -2.13 0.65
N ASP A 155 9.76 -1.20 1.45
CA ASP A 155 8.92 -0.19 2.12
C ASP A 155 8.14 0.63 1.08
N LEU A 156 8.84 1.10 0.03
CA LEU A 156 8.25 1.73 -1.15
C LEU A 156 8.78 1.11 -2.45
N PHE A 157 7.86 0.71 -3.32
CA PHE A 157 8.15 0.34 -4.71
C PHE A 157 7.54 1.38 -5.64
N SER A 158 8.27 1.85 -6.65
CA SER A 158 7.71 2.82 -7.60
C SER A 158 8.16 2.58 -9.03
N VAL A 159 7.30 2.94 -9.97
CA VAL A 159 7.62 2.93 -11.41
C VAL A 159 7.31 4.30 -12.01
N ARG A 160 7.98 4.61 -13.11
CA ARG A 160 7.64 5.77 -13.93
C ARG A 160 6.26 5.56 -14.55
N ASN A 161 5.44 6.61 -14.55
CA ASN A 161 4.20 6.60 -15.32
C ASN A 161 4.53 6.75 -16.82
N THR A 162 4.44 5.66 -17.58
CA THR A 162 4.81 5.59 -18.99
C THR A 162 3.96 4.53 -19.71
N SER A 163 3.73 4.74 -21.01
CA SER A 163 3.11 3.74 -21.89
C SER A 163 4.14 2.82 -22.58
N VAL A 164 5.44 3.14 -22.48
CA VAL A 164 6.52 2.36 -23.09
C VAL A 164 7.18 1.48 -22.03
N PRO A 165 7.13 0.13 -22.15
CA PRO A 165 7.67 -0.79 -21.16
C PRO A 165 9.16 -0.57 -20.85
N ALA A 166 9.95 -0.21 -21.86
CA ALA A 166 11.39 0.03 -21.71
C ALA A 166 11.75 1.26 -20.86
N TYR A 167 10.78 2.13 -20.56
CA TYR A 167 10.98 3.36 -19.75
C TYR A 167 10.40 3.23 -18.34
N LEU A 168 10.00 2.02 -17.93
CA LEU A 168 9.28 1.80 -16.68
C LEU A 168 10.08 2.22 -15.43
N GLN A 169 11.41 2.09 -15.48
CA GLN A 169 12.32 2.50 -14.40
C GLN A 169 11.84 2.07 -13.01
N PRO A 170 11.70 0.76 -12.72
CA PRO A 170 11.32 0.31 -11.38
C PRO A 170 12.37 0.72 -10.34
N MET A 171 11.92 1.21 -9.19
CA MET A 171 12.76 1.68 -8.09
C MET A 171 12.28 1.15 -6.76
N VAL A 172 13.21 0.75 -5.90
CA VAL A 172 12.98 0.40 -4.50
C VAL A 172 13.52 1.52 -3.61
N HIS A 173 12.74 1.92 -2.61
CA HIS A 173 13.17 2.84 -1.57
C HIS A 173 12.94 2.21 -0.20
N GLU A 174 14.04 1.90 0.48
CA GLU A 174 14.05 1.32 1.82
C GLU A 174 14.21 2.45 2.85
N ILE A 175 13.23 2.58 3.73
CA ILE A 175 13.10 3.63 4.73
C ILE A 175 13.74 3.15 6.03
N LYS A 176 14.61 3.97 6.64
CA LYS A 176 15.27 3.65 7.91
C LYS A 176 15.29 4.90 8.80
N TYR A 177 14.48 4.90 9.86
CA TYR A 177 14.39 6.08 10.73
C TYR A 177 15.53 6.16 11.76
N SER A 178 16.14 5.03 12.13
CA SER A 178 17.20 4.96 13.13
C SER A 178 18.47 4.29 12.59
N ARG A 179 19.61 4.66 13.16
CA ARG A 179 20.92 4.07 12.81
C ARG A 179 20.98 2.58 13.08
N ALA A 180 20.37 2.11 14.18
CA ALA A 180 20.33 0.70 14.51
C ALA A 180 19.55 -0.12 13.47
N ASP A 181 18.41 0.40 13.02
CA ASP A 181 17.58 -0.21 11.96
C ASP A 181 18.34 -0.28 10.63
N LEU A 182 18.95 0.84 10.23
CA LEU A 182 19.79 0.90 9.02
C LEU A 182 20.93 -0.11 9.04
N LEU A 183 21.75 -0.13 10.10
CA LEU A 183 22.88 -1.05 10.22
C LEU A 183 22.41 -2.51 10.29
N SER A 184 21.26 -2.77 10.91
CA SER A 184 20.67 -4.11 10.90
C SER A 184 20.34 -4.55 9.48
N ASP A 185 19.72 -3.68 8.69
CA ASP A 185 19.36 -3.97 7.30
C ASP A 185 20.60 -4.20 6.41
N LEU A 186 21.63 -3.36 6.57
CA LEU A 186 22.91 -3.47 5.86
C LEU A 186 23.69 -4.76 6.16
N ARG A 187 23.32 -5.55 7.18
CA ARG A 187 23.89 -6.90 7.40
C ARG A 187 23.23 -7.99 6.54
N HIS A 188 22.04 -7.75 5.98
CA HIS A 188 21.27 -8.79 5.26
C HIS A 188 21.56 -8.82 3.75
N GLY A 189 22.63 -9.51 3.35
CA GLY A 189 23.05 -9.62 1.94
C GLY A 189 21.97 -10.17 0.99
N ALA A 190 21.22 -11.18 1.42
CA ALA A 190 20.16 -11.78 0.61
C ALA A 190 18.97 -10.83 0.33
N LYS A 191 18.63 -9.97 1.31
CA LYS A 191 17.58 -8.96 1.14
C LYS A 191 18.00 -7.94 0.08
N ARG A 192 19.26 -7.52 0.10
CA ARG A 192 19.83 -6.61 -0.89
C ARG A 192 19.85 -7.17 -2.30
N GLN A 193 20.27 -8.44 -2.46
CA GLN A 193 20.22 -9.10 -3.77
C GLN A 193 18.79 -9.17 -4.32
N ALA A 194 17.82 -9.49 -3.46
CA ALA A 194 16.42 -9.54 -3.87
C ALA A 194 15.93 -8.19 -4.40
N TYR A 195 16.33 -7.08 -3.77
CA TYR A 195 15.98 -5.73 -4.24
C TYR A 195 16.69 -5.36 -5.54
N GLN A 196 17.98 -5.68 -5.66
CA GLN A 196 18.74 -5.47 -6.91
C GLN A 196 18.14 -6.23 -8.09
N TRP A 197 17.52 -7.39 -7.87
CA TRP A 197 16.82 -8.13 -8.92
C TRP A 197 15.49 -7.49 -9.31
N LEU A 198 14.82 -6.78 -8.40
CA LEU A 198 13.47 -6.23 -8.58
C LEU A 198 13.42 -4.81 -9.14
N CYS A 199 14.54 -4.09 -9.20
CA CYS A 199 14.55 -2.69 -9.58
C CYS A 199 15.80 -2.30 -10.36
N GLU A 200 15.70 -1.17 -11.07
CA GLU A 200 16.84 -0.57 -11.73
C GLU A 200 17.72 0.23 -10.78
N GLU A 201 17.10 0.78 -9.74
CA GLU A 201 17.74 1.63 -8.75
C GLU A 201 17.13 1.37 -7.36
N CYS A 202 18.01 1.16 -6.38
CA CYS A 202 17.63 0.93 -4.99
C CYS A 202 18.20 2.04 -4.11
N TYR A 203 17.34 2.66 -3.31
CA TYR A 203 17.68 3.80 -2.45
C TYR A 203 17.46 3.46 -0.98
N TYR A 204 18.35 3.97 -0.13
CA TYR A 204 18.09 4.12 1.30
C TYR A 204 17.62 5.56 1.59
N VAL A 205 16.59 5.69 2.41
CA VAL A 205 16.02 6.98 2.81
C VAL A 205 16.00 7.07 4.33
N PHE A 206 16.64 8.10 4.89
CA PHE A 206 16.74 8.27 6.34
C PHE A 206 16.88 9.75 6.76
N PRO A 207 16.60 10.12 8.03
CA PRO A 207 16.86 11.46 8.55
C PRO A 207 18.34 11.84 8.56
N ALA A 208 18.65 13.13 8.45
CA ALA A 208 20.00 13.65 8.59
C ALA A 208 20.63 13.23 9.92
N GLY A 209 21.90 12.82 9.88
CA GLY A 209 22.64 12.32 11.04
C GLY A 209 22.46 10.83 11.35
N VAL A 210 21.64 10.09 10.60
CA VAL A 210 21.51 8.62 10.79
C VAL A 210 22.75 7.87 10.27
N ALA A 211 23.24 8.22 9.09
CA ALA A 211 24.46 7.67 8.51
C ALA A 211 25.08 8.62 7.49
N GLU A 212 26.39 8.45 7.30
CA GLU A 212 27.16 9.11 6.25
C GLU A 212 27.15 8.31 4.94
N ALA A 213 27.40 8.97 3.81
CA ALA A 213 27.31 8.34 2.49
C ALA A 213 28.27 7.14 2.30
N HIS A 214 29.44 7.18 2.93
CA HIS A 214 30.45 6.11 2.83
C HIS A 214 30.08 4.85 3.63
N GLU A 215 29.11 4.95 4.56
CA GLU A 215 28.63 3.79 5.33
C GLU A 215 27.67 2.92 4.52
N ILE A 216 27.09 3.47 3.45
CA ILE A 216 26.17 2.77 2.56
C ILE A 216 26.94 2.23 1.35
N PRO A 217 26.78 0.93 0.98
CA PRO A 217 27.46 0.38 -0.18
C PRO A 217 27.19 1.18 -1.45
N GLU A 218 28.23 1.39 -2.27
CA GLU A 218 28.24 2.32 -3.42
C GLU A 218 27.14 2.07 -4.46
N HIS A 219 26.60 0.85 -4.51
CA HIS A 219 25.54 0.47 -5.44
C HIS A 219 24.19 1.10 -5.10
N PHE A 220 23.99 1.52 -3.85
CA PHE A 220 22.73 2.11 -3.38
C PHE A 220 22.78 3.64 -3.42
N GLY A 221 21.65 4.21 -3.83
CA GLY A 221 21.41 5.65 -3.72
C GLY A 221 21.00 6.03 -2.31
N ILE A 222 21.14 7.31 -2.00
CA ILE A 222 20.94 7.86 -0.66
C ILE A 222 20.10 9.12 -0.75
N TRP A 223 18.98 9.10 -0.04
CA TRP A 223 18.17 10.28 0.24
C TRP A 223 18.19 10.58 1.74
N VAL A 224 18.39 11.85 2.06
CA VAL A 224 18.42 12.33 3.44
C VAL A 224 17.32 13.35 3.67
N LEU A 225 16.56 13.18 4.74
CA LEU A 225 15.61 14.18 5.22
C LEU A 225 16.32 15.19 6.12
N HIS A 226 16.39 16.44 5.69
CA HIS A 226 16.84 17.57 6.50
C HIS A 226 15.64 18.24 7.18
N GLY A 227 15.73 18.49 8.48
CA GLY A 227 14.65 19.06 9.29
C GLY A 227 13.69 18.00 9.86
N GLY A 228 12.48 18.42 10.23
CA GLY A 228 11.47 17.55 10.83
C GLY A 228 10.67 16.75 9.79
N LEU A 229 9.90 15.76 10.26
CA LEU A 229 8.98 15.01 9.40
C LEU A 229 7.88 15.90 8.78
N ASP A 230 7.54 17.01 9.41
CA ASP A 230 6.45 17.87 8.97
C ASP A 230 6.93 18.91 7.94
N ASP A 231 8.01 19.62 8.23
CA ASP A 231 8.52 20.77 7.47
C ASP A 231 9.85 20.52 6.73
N GLY A 232 10.49 19.37 6.98
CA GLY A 232 11.76 19.02 6.35
C GLY A 232 11.67 18.75 4.85
N HIS A 233 12.82 18.75 4.19
CA HIS A 233 12.97 18.47 2.76
C HIS A 233 13.96 17.33 2.54
N PHE A 234 13.82 16.62 1.42
CA PHE A 234 14.74 15.55 1.06
C PHE A 234 15.84 16.07 0.12
N GLU A 235 17.08 15.70 0.43
CA GLU A 235 18.26 15.91 -0.40
C GLU A 235 18.78 14.56 -0.90
N MET A 236 19.14 14.47 -2.18
CA MET A 236 19.82 13.29 -2.71
C MET A 236 21.33 13.45 -2.51
N LEU A 237 21.89 12.74 -1.54
CA LEU A 237 23.34 12.77 -1.29
C LEU A 237 24.14 12.00 -2.33
N ARG A 238 23.57 10.89 -2.83
CA ARG A 238 24.22 10.04 -3.83
C ARG A 238 23.18 9.36 -4.72
N PRO A 239 23.33 9.39 -6.05
CA PRO A 239 22.46 8.61 -6.94
C PRO A 239 22.72 7.10 -6.77
N ALA A 240 21.70 6.28 -7.02
CA ALA A 240 21.89 4.84 -7.09
C ALA A 240 22.64 4.44 -8.36
N ARG A 241 23.36 3.31 -8.31
CA ARG A 241 23.91 2.73 -9.53
C ARG A 241 22.77 2.14 -10.34
N HIS A 242 22.59 2.65 -11.55
CA HIS A 242 21.60 2.14 -12.48
C HIS A 242 22.00 0.75 -13.02
N ALA A 243 21.08 -0.21 -12.93
CA ALA A 243 21.18 -1.51 -13.57
C ALA A 243 19.88 -1.77 -14.35
N ARG A 244 19.94 -2.24 -15.60
CA ARG A 244 18.70 -2.54 -16.33
C ARG A 244 17.97 -3.72 -15.68
N CYS A 245 16.67 -3.57 -15.49
CA CYS A 245 15.81 -4.59 -14.89
C CYS A 245 14.54 -4.74 -15.73
N THR A 246 14.24 -5.97 -16.15
CA THR A 246 12.95 -6.29 -16.76
C THR A 246 12.09 -6.97 -15.72
N LEU A 247 10.95 -6.37 -15.37
CA LEU A 247 10.05 -6.95 -14.38
C LEU A 247 9.43 -8.25 -14.91
N PRO A 248 9.56 -9.37 -14.20
CA PRO A 248 8.96 -10.62 -14.61
C PRO A 248 7.44 -10.59 -14.43
N PHE A 249 6.73 -11.44 -15.16
CA PHE A 249 5.26 -11.48 -15.15
C PHE A 249 4.65 -11.66 -13.75
N ALA A 250 5.32 -12.42 -12.87
CA ALA A 250 4.88 -12.57 -11.49
C ALA A 250 4.87 -11.25 -10.70
N VAL A 251 5.81 -10.34 -10.97
CA VAL A 251 5.85 -9.01 -10.35
C VAL A 251 4.74 -8.13 -10.93
N TRP A 252 4.51 -8.17 -12.24
CA TRP A 252 3.36 -7.51 -12.86
C TRP A 252 2.04 -7.95 -12.24
N MET A 253 1.85 -9.25 -12.01
CA MET A 253 0.65 -9.74 -11.36
C MET A 253 0.49 -9.25 -9.91
N ALA A 254 1.59 -9.08 -9.19
CA ALA A 254 1.56 -8.50 -7.84
C ALA A 254 1.16 -7.02 -7.89
N LEU A 255 1.72 -6.25 -8.83
CA LEU A 255 1.38 -4.83 -9.03
C LEU A 255 -0.09 -4.65 -9.41
N CYS A 256 -0.62 -5.47 -10.33
CA CYS A 256 -2.02 -5.41 -10.75
C CYS A 256 -3.01 -5.75 -9.63
N LYS A 257 -2.62 -6.62 -8.69
CA LYS A 257 -3.46 -6.98 -7.53
C LYS A 257 -3.40 -5.93 -6.41
N ALA A 258 -2.35 -5.13 -6.37
CA ALA A 258 -2.15 -4.11 -5.35
C ALA A 258 -2.75 -2.76 -5.79
N THR A 259 -3.30 -2.02 -4.83
CA THR A 259 -3.76 -0.65 -5.09
C THR A 259 -2.60 0.32 -4.91
N PRO A 260 -2.19 1.08 -5.95
CA PRO A 260 -1.15 2.09 -5.79
C PRO A 260 -1.63 3.23 -4.88
N LEU A 261 -0.70 3.89 -4.22
CA LEU A 261 -0.96 5.12 -3.49
C LEU A 261 -1.51 6.19 -4.43
N ARG A 262 -2.45 6.98 -3.93
CA ARG A 262 -3.02 8.14 -4.63
C ARG A 262 -2.64 9.41 -3.90
N SER A 263 -2.32 10.46 -4.64
CA SER A 263 -2.10 11.77 -4.04
C SER A 263 -3.42 12.31 -3.44
N GLU A 264 -3.34 13.23 -2.49
CA GLU A 264 -4.55 13.88 -1.94
C GLU A 264 -5.35 14.61 -3.02
N ARG A 265 -4.66 15.18 -4.02
CA ARG A 265 -5.29 15.84 -5.16
C ARG A 265 -6.10 14.87 -6.03
N ASP A 266 -5.57 13.68 -6.31
CA ASP A 266 -6.28 12.64 -7.06
C ASP A 266 -7.50 12.12 -6.29
N ARG A 267 -7.38 12.04 -4.96
CA ARG A 267 -8.51 11.67 -4.09
C ARG A 267 -9.62 12.72 -4.14
N ALA A 268 -9.27 14.01 -4.15
CA ALA A 268 -10.24 15.08 -4.28
C ALA A 268 -10.98 15.04 -5.64
N GLN A 269 -10.28 14.73 -6.73
CA GLN A 269 -10.90 14.61 -8.07
C GLN A 269 -11.83 13.40 -8.20
N ALA A 270 -11.56 12.29 -7.52
CA ALA A 270 -12.46 11.12 -7.51
C ALA A 270 -13.86 11.41 -6.92
N HIS A 271 -14.01 12.52 -6.19
CA HIS A 271 -15.28 12.92 -5.56
C HIS A 271 -16.17 13.81 -6.45
N LEU A 272 -15.76 14.15 -7.68
CA LEU A 272 -16.52 15.03 -8.58
C LEU A 272 -17.64 14.32 -9.39
N GLY A 273 -17.95 13.06 -9.06
CA GLY A 273 -19.04 12.30 -9.71
C GLY A 273 -20.43 12.46 -9.08
N GLY A 274 -20.60 13.36 -8.10
CA GLY A 274 -21.91 13.65 -7.51
C GLY A 274 -22.73 14.54 -8.45
N PRO A 275 -24.06 14.33 -8.60
CA PRO A 275 -24.88 15.20 -9.42
C PRO A 275 -24.72 16.64 -8.92
N ALA A 276 -24.45 17.57 -9.84
CA ALA A 276 -24.44 18.99 -9.55
C ALA A 276 -25.83 19.35 -9.00
N ALA A 277 -25.91 19.55 -7.69
CA ALA A 277 -27.09 20.13 -7.06
C ALA A 277 -27.16 21.58 -7.52
N GLY A 278 -27.92 21.87 -8.57
CA GLY A 278 -28.04 23.23 -9.05
C GLY A 278 -28.68 23.45 -10.43
N GLU A 279 -29.62 22.61 -10.86
CA GLU A 279 -30.58 23.00 -11.90
C GLU A 279 -31.96 22.55 -11.44
N LEU A 280 -32.54 23.36 -10.55
CA LEU A 280 -33.99 23.36 -10.34
C LEU A 280 -34.61 23.90 -11.64
N PRO A 281 -35.55 23.18 -12.28
CA PRO A 281 -36.29 23.73 -13.41
C PRO A 281 -37.05 24.99 -12.95
N PRO A 282 -37.21 25.99 -13.82
CA PRO A 282 -37.94 27.20 -13.47
C PRO A 282 -39.37 26.84 -13.07
N ASP A 283 -39.75 27.33 -11.89
CA ASP A 283 -41.08 27.21 -11.31
C ASP A 283 -42.07 27.99 -12.19
N ASP A 284 -42.85 27.28 -13.01
CA ASP A 284 -43.95 27.85 -13.77
C ASP A 284 -45.17 28.03 -12.84
N SER A 285 -45.03 28.96 -11.90
CA SER A 285 -46.13 29.48 -11.09
C SER A 285 -46.52 30.86 -11.61
N GLY A 286 -47.16 30.87 -12.79
CA GLY A 286 -47.89 32.04 -13.29
C GLY A 286 -49.01 32.45 -12.30
N PRO A 287 -49.16 33.75 -11.98
CA PRO A 287 -50.15 34.19 -11.00
C PRO A 287 -51.58 34.09 -11.56
N PRO A 288 -52.59 33.84 -10.71
CA PRO A 288 -53.99 33.83 -11.13
C PRO A 288 -54.59 35.24 -11.08
N GLY A 289 -55.39 35.59 -12.09
CA GLY A 289 -56.30 36.75 -12.11
C GLY A 289 -55.91 37.78 -13.19
N ALA A 290 -56.83 38.41 -13.92
CA ALA A 290 -58.26 38.57 -13.67
C ALA A 290 -59.04 38.73 -14.98
N ASP A 291 -60.30 38.38 -14.87
CA ASP A 291 -61.35 38.43 -15.87
C ASP A 291 -61.80 39.87 -16.18
N THR A 292 -61.99 40.14 -17.48
CA THR A 292 -63.01 41.01 -18.14
C THR A 292 -62.98 42.55 -17.93
N PRO A 293 -63.52 43.38 -18.86
CA PRO A 293 -64.29 43.03 -20.08
C PRO A 293 -63.70 43.45 -21.43
#